data_AF-A0A7S4AE18-F1
#
_entry.id   AF-A0A7S4AE18-F1
#
_cell.length_a   1.000
_cell.length_b   1.000
_cell.length_c   1.000
_cell.angle_alpha   90.00
_cell.angle_beta   90.00
_cell.angle_gamma   90.00
#
_symmetry.space_group_name_H-M   'P 1'
#
loop_
_entity.id
_entity.type
_entity.pdbx_description
1 polymer ?
#
loop_
_entity_poly.entity_id
_entity_poly.type
_entity_poly.pdbx_seq_one_letter_code
_entity_poly.pdbx_strand_id
1 'polypeptide(L)'
;VQRIPVLNSDPLTELRDPNRPSLTLLNVVSAPPSSLLKRVGMMLSRLDNLAHVLVWSTSNVQTAHSHASIDLIELPRVNLSFKPREFTTPDGEREFRIYSNDYDGLFIATSSESREMAETLLGDVSHFVVLQNA
;
A
#
# COMPACT_ATOMS: atom_id res chain seq x y z
N VAL A 1 0.19 -17.35 4.84
CA VAL A 1 -0.40 -16.12 5.42
C VAL A 1 -1.91 -16.28 5.41
N GLN A 2 -2.57 -16.03 6.53
CA GLN A 2 -4.04 -16.05 6.64
C GLN A 2 -4.58 -14.65 6.31
N ARG A 3 -5.67 -14.53 5.55
CA ARG A 3 -6.32 -13.24 5.22
C ARG A 3 -7.64 -13.17 6.00
N ILE A 4 -7.80 -12.16 6.86
CA ILE A 4 -8.91 -12.08 7.84
C ILE A 4 -9.77 -10.85 7.55
N PRO A 5 -11.11 -11.00 7.44
CA PRO A 5 -12.04 -9.88 7.37
C PRO A 5 -12.31 -9.26 8.75
N VAL A 6 -12.45 -7.92 8.83
CA VAL A 6 -12.77 -7.18 10.08
C VAL A 6 -14.27 -7.11 10.35
N LEU A 7 -15.06 -8.09 9.90
CA LEU A 7 -16.51 -8.02 10.11
C LEU A 7 -16.89 -8.58 11.49
N ASN A 8 -17.86 -7.90 12.10
CA ASN A 8 -18.40 -8.12 13.44
C ASN A 8 -18.32 -9.57 13.91
N SER A 9 -17.60 -9.75 15.01
CA SER A 9 -17.62 -10.88 15.94
C SER A 9 -18.74 -11.90 15.71
N ASP A 10 -18.56 -12.77 14.73
CA ASP A 10 -19.29 -14.03 14.69
C ASP A 10 -18.44 -15.04 15.49
N PRO A 11 -18.94 -15.56 16.63
CA PRO A 11 -18.21 -16.53 17.45
C PRO A 11 -17.93 -17.86 16.73
N LEU A 12 -18.51 -18.06 15.54
CA LEU A 12 -18.20 -19.19 14.65
C LEU A 12 -17.07 -18.88 13.66
N THR A 13 -16.48 -17.67 13.68
CA THR A 13 -15.34 -17.26 12.85
C THR A 13 -14.03 -17.88 13.35
N GLU A 14 -13.85 -19.12 12.91
CA GLU A 14 -12.57 -19.72 12.48
C GLU A 14 -11.53 -20.05 13.57
N LEU A 15 -11.14 -21.33 13.57
CA LEU A 15 -9.90 -21.86 14.16
C LEU A 15 -8.70 -21.09 13.58
N ARG A 16 -8.38 -19.94 14.17
CA ARG A 16 -7.16 -19.19 13.87
C ARG A 16 -5.98 -20.04 14.29
N ASP A 17 -5.21 -20.53 13.33
CA ASP A 17 -3.91 -21.17 13.61
C ASP A 17 -2.96 -20.10 14.16
N PRO A 18 -2.61 -20.13 15.46
CA PRO A 18 -1.74 -19.13 16.07
C PRO A 18 -0.33 -19.15 15.49
N ASN A 19 0.05 -20.22 14.77
CA ASN A 19 1.39 -20.36 14.17
C ASN A 19 1.49 -19.72 12.78
N ARG A 20 0.40 -19.20 12.22
CA ARG A 20 0.39 -18.58 10.89
C ARG A 20 0.24 -17.07 10.97
N PRO A 21 1.04 -16.29 10.23
CA PRO A 21 0.88 -14.84 10.17
C PRO A 21 -0.47 -14.50 9.53
N SER A 22 -1.22 -13.62 10.18
CA SER A 22 -2.49 -13.08 9.71
C SER A 22 -2.31 -11.70 9.09
N LEU A 23 -3.01 -11.46 7.99
CA LEU A 23 -3.17 -10.15 7.37
C LEU A 23 -4.63 -9.73 7.43
N THR A 24 -4.83 -8.48 7.78
CA THR A 24 -6.14 -7.84 7.83
C THR A 24 -6.29 -6.91 6.63
N LEU A 25 -7.40 -7.02 5.90
CA LEU A 25 -7.68 -6.13 4.77
C LEU A 25 -8.17 -4.77 5.27
N LEU A 26 -7.51 -3.70 4.83
CA LEU A 26 -7.84 -2.32 5.15
C LEU A 26 -8.70 -1.71 4.02
N ASN A 27 -9.84 -1.12 4.38
CA ASN A 27 -10.71 -0.47 3.42
C ASN A 27 -10.20 0.96 3.10
N VAL A 28 -9.60 1.10 1.92
CA VAL A 28 -9.07 2.37 1.41
C VAL A 28 -10.17 3.38 1.05
N VAL A 29 -11.33 2.89 0.59
CA VAL A 29 -12.44 3.74 0.14
C VAL A 29 -13.03 4.50 1.32
N SER A 30 -13.24 3.83 2.45
CA SER A 30 -13.79 4.40 3.68
C SER A 30 -12.74 5.04 4.59
N ALA A 31 -11.46 5.06 4.19
CA ALA A 31 -10.40 5.64 5.01
C ALA A 31 -10.58 7.17 5.20
N PRO A 32 -10.30 7.72 6.40
CA PRO A 32 -10.40 9.16 6.64
C PRO A 32 -9.54 9.98 5.67
N PRO A 33 -9.99 11.15 5.18
CA PRO A 33 -9.27 11.97 4.18
C PRO A 33 -7.83 12.33 4.55
N SER A 34 -7.55 12.53 5.85
CA SER A 34 -6.22 12.88 6.36
C SER A 34 -5.33 11.67 6.65
N SER A 35 -5.85 10.43 6.52
CA SER A 35 -5.10 9.22 6.84
C SER A 35 -4.05 8.88 5.78
N LEU A 36 -2.96 8.24 6.21
CA LEU A 36 -1.94 7.70 5.30
C LEU A 36 -2.56 6.69 4.32
N LEU A 37 -3.47 5.84 4.80
CA LEU A 37 -4.17 4.86 3.97
C LEU A 37 -4.93 5.52 2.81
N LYS A 38 -5.61 6.65 3.08
CA LYS A 38 -6.30 7.40 2.03
C LYS A 38 -5.31 8.02 1.04
N ARG A 39 -4.20 8.59 1.52
CA ARG A 39 -3.16 9.18 0.66
C ARG A 39 -2.53 8.14 -0.27
N VAL A 40 -2.18 6.96 0.24
CA VAL A 40 -1.68 5.83 -0.55
C VAL A 40 -2.73 5.38 -1.57
N GLY A 41 -3.98 5.26 -1.15
CA GLY A 41 -5.10 4.97 -2.04
C GLY A 41 -5.21 5.93 -3.22
N MET A 42 -5.25 7.24 -2.94
CA MET A 42 -5.37 8.28 -3.97
C MET A 42 -4.18 8.32 -4.93
N MET A 43 -2.99 7.91 -4.47
CA MET A 43 -1.83 7.74 -5.34
C MET A 43 -2.02 6.54 -6.28
N LEU A 44 -2.43 5.39 -5.73
CA LEU A 44 -2.62 4.14 -6.48
C LEU A 44 -3.86 4.16 -7.38
N SER A 45 -4.82 5.06 -7.13
CA SER A 45 -5.99 5.23 -7.99
C SER A 45 -5.64 5.71 -9.41
N ARG A 46 -4.39 6.10 -9.63
CA ARG A 46 -3.83 6.41 -10.95
C ARG A 46 -3.51 5.16 -11.77
N LEU A 47 -3.39 4.00 -11.13
CA LEU A 47 -3.08 2.72 -11.77
C LEU A 47 -4.31 1.82 -11.91
N ASP A 48 -5.23 1.84 -10.94
CA ASP A 48 -6.46 1.04 -10.97
C ASP A 48 -7.57 1.69 -10.14
N ASN A 49 -8.79 1.16 -10.23
CA ASN A 49 -9.90 1.57 -9.37
C ASN A 49 -9.62 1.16 -7.91
N LEU A 50 -9.94 2.02 -6.93
CA LEU A 50 -9.78 1.73 -5.50
C LEU A 50 -10.47 0.45 -5.02
N ALA A 51 -11.56 0.03 -5.69
CA ALA A 51 -12.23 -1.25 -5.40
C ALA A 51 -11.34 -2.48 -5.70
N HIS A 52 -10.28 -2.29 -6.49
CA HIS A 52 -9.30 -3.31 -6.86
C HIS A 52 -7.93 -3.09 -6.22
N VAL A 53 -7.77 -2.07 -5.37
CA VAL A 53 -6.54 -1.84 -4.60
C VAL A 53 -6.71 -2.52 -3.24
N LEU A 54 -5.92 -3.57 -3.02
CA LEU A 54 -5.93 -4.32 -1.75
C LEU A 54 -4.79 -3.83 -0.87
N VAL A 55 -5.11 -3.35 0.32
CA VAL A 55 -4.10 -2.93 1.31
C VAL A 55 -4.22 -3.80 2.53
N TRP A 56 -3.13 -4.44 2.90
CA TRP A 56 -3.08 -5.40 3.98
C TRP A 56 -2.22 -4.90 5.13
N SER A 57 -2.66 -5.25 6.34
CA SER A 57 -1.96 -4.97 7.58
C SER A 57 -1.62 -6.25 8.33
N THR A 58 -0.42 -6.35 8.89
CA THR A 58 -0.06 -7.37 9.88
C THR A 58 -0.54 -6.98 11.28
N SER A 59 -1.00 -5.74 11.47
CA SER A 59 -1.56 -5.27 12.74
C SER A 59 -2.86 -6.01 13.08
N ASN A 60 -3.08 -6.24 14.37
CA ASN A 60 -4.34 -6.77 14.88
C ASN A 60 -5.38 -5.65 14.95
N VAL A 61 -6.14 -5.48 13.88
CA VAL A 61 -7.18 -4.45 13.75
C VAL A 61 -8.51 -5.02 14.20
N GLN A 62 -9.01 -4.58 15.36
CA GLN A 62 -10.28 -5.07 15.91
C GLN A 62 -11.48 -4.19 15.52
N THR A 63 -11.24 -2.91 15.26
CA THR A 63 -12.29 -1.94 14.91
C THR A 63 -11.84 -1.05 13.76
N ALA A 64 -12.79 -0.43 13.06
CA ALA A 64 -12.51 0.49 11.95
C ALA A 64 -11.66 1.72 12.32
N HIS A 65 -11.58 2.06 13.61
CA HIS A 65 -10.81 3.19 14.13
C HIS A 65 -9.48 2.78 14.78
N SER A 66 -9.15 1.48 14.77
CA SER A 66 -7.89 0.99 15.30
C SER A 66 -6.73 1.45 14.42
N HIS A 67 -5.59 1.79 15.04
CA HIS A 67 -4.36 2.05 14.30
C HIS A 67 -3.92 0.77 13.57
N ALA A 68 -3.47 0.93 12.33
CA ALA A 68 -3.02 -0.16 11.48
C ALA A 68 -1.79 0.26 10.66
N SER A 69 -0.83 -0.65 10.53
CA SER A 69 0.28 -0.55 9.58
C SER A 69 -0.19 -0.86 8.15
N ILE A 70 0.52 -0.34 7.16
CA ILE A 70 0.42 -0.79 5.78
C ILE A 70 1.61 -1.71 5.53
N ASP A 71 1.38 -2.98 5.22
CA ASP A 71 2.44 -3.99 5.11
C ASP A 71 2.57 -4.56 3.70
N LEU A 72 1.45 -4.66 2.98
CA LEU A 72 1.40 -5.13 1.61
C LEU A 72 0.30 -4.41 0.85
N ILE A 73 0.61 -4.02 -0.37
CA ILE A 73 -0.32 -3.42 -1.31
C ILE A 73 -0.35 -4.33 -2.53
N GLU A 74 -1.53 -4.74 -2.99
CA GLU A 74 -1.71 -5.55 -4.20
C GLU A 74 -2.67 -4.82 -5.16
N LEU A 75 -2.30 -4.79 -6.44
CA LEU A 75 -3.15 -4.35 -7.55
C LEU A 75 -3.31 -5.52 -8.53
N PRO A 76 -4.26 -6.44 -8.27
CA PRO A 76 -4.33 -7.72 -8.97
C PRO A 76 -4.52 -7.61 -10.49
N ARG A 77 -5.21 -6.58 -10.98
CA ARG A 77 -5.53 -6.44 -12.41
C ARG A 77 -4.34 -6.04 -13.26
N VAL A 78 -3.39 -5.30 -12.68
CA VAL A 78 -2.14 -4.89 -13.34
C VAL A 78 -0.96 -5.77 -12.93
N ASN A 79 -1.21 -6.83 -12.14
CA ASN A 79 -0.21 -7.76 -11.64
C ASN A 79 0.97 -7.05 -10.95
N LEU A 80 0.65 -6.09 -10.07
CA LEU A 80 1.63 -5.36 -9.27
C LEU A 80 1.38 -5.54 -7.77
N SER A 81 2.44 -5.56 -7.00
CA SER A 81 2.42 -5.55 -5.56
C SER A 81 3.59 -4.72 -5.01
N PHE A 82 3.34 -4.11 -3.85
CA PHE A 82 4.29 -3.24 -3.18
C PHE A 82 4.39 -3.54 -1.69
N LYS A 83 5.58 -3.31 -1.12
CA LYS A 83 5.84 -3.40 0.32
C LYS A 83 6.56 -2.16 0.81
N PRO A 84 6.07 -1.52 1.88
CA PRO A 84 6.81 -0.49 2.57
C PRO A 84 8.09 -1.06 3.17
N ARG A 85 9.20 -0.35 3.01
CA ARG A 85 10.48 -0.66 3.66
C ARG A 85 11.07 0.62 4.19
N GLU A 86 11.75 0.49 5.31
CA GLU A 86 12.55 1.56 5.86
C GLU A 86 13.90 1.63 5.15
N PHE A 87 14.37 2.84 4.91
CA PHE A 87 15.64 3.14 4.28
C PHE A 87 16.32 4.26 5.06
N THR A 88 17.61 4.08 5.37
CA THR A 88 18.41 5.13 5.99
C THR A 88 19.18 5.84 4.90
N THR A 89 18.94 7.15 4.75
CA THR A 89 19.68 7.99 3.79
C THR A 89 21.17 8.04 4.17
N PRO A 90 22.07 8.41 3.23
CA PRO A 90 23.48 8.61 3.55
C PRO A 90 23.71 9.61 4.69
N ASP A 91 22.78 10.56 4.86
CA ASP A 91 22.79 11.58 5.92
C ASP A 91 22.30 11.04 7.28
N GLY A 92 21.89 9.77 7.34
CA GLY A 92 21.44 9.11 8.56
C GLY A 92 19.94 9.27 8.85
N GLU A 93 19.16 9.89 7.97
CA GLU A 93 17.72 10.06 8.15
C GLU A 93 16.95 8.79 7.77
N ARG A 94 15.91 8.46 8.55
CA ARG A 94 15.06 7.29 8.31
C ARG A 94 13.88 7.69 7.44
N GLU A 95 13.79 7.12 6.25
CA GLU A 95 12.70 7.29 5.31
C GLU A 95 11.92 5.99 5.12
N PHE A 96 10.62 6.11 4.84
CA PHE A 96 9.79 4.99 4.41
C PHE A 96 9.54 5.07 2.91
N ARG A 97 9.90 4.01 2.19
CA ARG A 97 9.71 3.89 0.73
C ARG A 97 8.82 2.69 0.40
N ILE A 98 7.98 2.84 -0.62
CA ILE A 98 7.06 1.79 -1.07
C ILE A 98 7.71 1.06 -2.25
N TYR A 99 8.37 -0.08 -1.98
CA TYR A 99 9.08 -0.86 -2.99
C TYR A 99 8.15 -1.75 -3.78
N SER A 100 8.42 -1.92 -5.08
CA SER A 100 7.78 -2.96 -5.89
C SER A 100 8.34 -4.34 -5.47
N ASN A 101 7.49 -5.35 -5.43
CA ASN A 101 7.97 -6.74 -5.34
C ASN A 101 8.19 -7.36 -6.73
N ASP A 102 7.67 -6.73 -7.78
CA ASP A 102 7.68 -7.25 -9.15
C ASP A 102 8.87 -6.72 -9.96
N TYR A 103 9.37 -5.53 -9.59
CA TYR A 103 10.57 -4.93 -10.17
C TYR A 103 11.61 -4.67 -9.08
N ASP A 104 12.70 -5.44 -9.11
CA ASP A 104 13.74 -5.37 -8.09
C ASP A 104 14.44 -4.00 -8.07
N GLY A 105 14.78 -3.53 -6.87
CA GLY A 105 15.40 -2.22 -6.64
C GLY A 105 14.49 -1.00 -6.87
N LEU A 106 13.28 -1.17 -7.41
CA LEU A 106 12.40 -0.05 -7.71
C LEU A 106 11.40 0.26 -6.59
N PHE A 107 11.19 1.55 -6.33
CA PHE A 107 10.17 2.04 -5.41
C PHE A 107 9.40 3.23 -5.97
N ILE A 108 8.23 3.49 -5.41
CA ILE A 108 7.38 4.61 -5.85
C ILE A 108 8.05 5.94 -5.51
N ALA A 109 8.30 6.76 -6.53
CA ALA A 109 8.83 8.11 -6.37
C ALA A 109 7.79 9.03 -5.74
N THR A 110 8.18 9.75 -4.69
CA THR A 110 7.33 10.71 -3.99
C THR A 110 7.76 12.17 -4.23
N SER A 111 8.89 12.40 -4.89
CA SER A 111 9.38 13.74 -5.23
C SER A 111 8.59 14.32 -6.41
N SER A 112 8.33 15.63 -6.35
CA SER A 112 7.69 16.35 -7.46
C SER A 112 8.56 16.38 -8.72
N GLU A 113 9.89 16.39 -8.55
CA GLU A 113 10.85 16.44 -9.66
C GLU A 113 10.79 15.18 -10.54
N SER A 114 10.82 13.98 -9.92
CA SER A 114 10.71 12.72 -10.66
C SER A 114 9.39 12.65 -11.44
N ARG A 115 8.33 13.26 -10.90
CA ARG A 115 7.03 13.34 -11.56
C ARG A 115 7.03 14.32 -12.72
N GLU A 116 7.52 15.55 -12.55
CA GLU A 116 7.57 16.57 -13.60
C GLU A 116 8.41 16.13 -14.80
N MET A 117 9.53 15.44 -14.53
CA MET A 117 10.36 14.83 -15.56
C MET A 117 9.55 13.78 -16.35
N ALA A 118 8.80 12.91 -15.66
CA ALA A 118 7.96 11.92 -16.32
C ALA A 118 6.83 12.57 -17.13
N GLU A 119 6.19 13.64 -16.63
CA GLU A 119 5.16 14.39 -17.38
C GLU A 119 5.73 14.98 -18.67
N THR A 120 6.94 15.56 -18.62
CA THR A 120 7.63 16.11 -19.79
C THR A 120 7.92 15.04 -20.85
N LEU A 121 8.31 13.84 -20.44
CA LEU A 121 8.66 12.74 -21.34
C LEU A 121 7.43 12.03 -21.92
N LEU A 122 6.38 11.86 -21.12
CA LEU A 122 5.18 11.12 -21.50
C LEU A 122 4.16 11.98 -22.26
N GLY A 123 4.24 13.31 -22.18
CA GLY A 123 3.29 14.21 -22.82
C GLY A 123 1.90 14.08 -22.21
N ASP A 124 0.91 13.65 -23.01
CA ASP A 124 -0.51 13.67 -22.65
C ASP A 124 -0.99 12.52 -21.75
N VAL A 125 -0.09 11.72 -21.18
CA VAL A 125 -0.48 10.63 -20.28
C VAL A 125 -0.95 11.19 -18.94
N SER A 126 -2.27 11.15 -18.73
CA SER A 126 -2.91 11.77 -17.55
C SER A 126 -2.71 10.98 -16.24
N HIS A 127 -2.46 9.68 -16.32
CA HIS A 127 -2.43 8.79 -15.16
C HIS A 127 -1.23 7.84 -15.21
N PHE A 128 -0.30 8.04 -14.29
CA PHE A 128 0.88 7.21 -14.12
C PHE A 128 1.35 7.29 -12.66
N VAL A 129 2.22 6.35 -12.30
CA VAL A 129 3.04 6.38 -11.09
C VAL A 129 4.47 6.17 -11.55
N VAL A 130 5.40 6.95 -10.99
CA VAL A 130 6.82 6.84 -11.32
C VAL A 130 7.48 5.88 -10.34
N LEU A 131 8.24 4.92 -10.87
CA LEU A 131 9.15 4.09 -10.09
C LEU A 131 10.57 4.61 -10.29
N GLN A 132 11.33 4.70 -9.21
CA GLN A 132 12.73 5.12 -9.23
C GLN A 132 13.61 4.08 -8.55
N ASN A 133 14.87 4.05 -8.95
CA ASN A 133 15.88 3.17 -8.37
C ASN A 133 16.39 3.74 -7.04
N ALA A 134 16.82 2.85 -6.14
CA ALA A 134 17.41 3.17 -4.84
C ALA A 134 18.78 3.85 -4.94
#